data_AF-X1TX34-F1
#
_entry.id   AF-X1TX34-F1
#
_cell.length_a   1.000
_cell.length_b   1.000
_cell.length_c   1.000
_cell.angle_alpha   90.00
_cell.angle_beta   90.00
_cell.angle_gamma   90.00
#
_symmetry.space_group_name_H-M   'P 1'
#
loop_
_entity.id
_entity.type
_entity.pdbx_description
1 polymer ?
#
loop_
_entity_poly.entity_id
_entity_poly.type
_entity_poly.pdbx_seq_one_letter_code
_entity_poly.pdbx_strand_id
1 'polypeptide(L)'
;MGAEIYTNVRVTGIELSPAGEVTQVNTDQGPIKTECVVNAAGEWAPRIGEMVGVTIPMVPLMHQYLTTKPIPGHELPRDALVVRDPDNLFYMREDVGAFLVGAFETNPKEWSVEG
;
A
#
# COMPACT_ATOMS: atom_id res chain seq x y z
N MET A 1 -1.94 -13.33 -22.11
CA MET A 1 -2.78 -12.34 -21.38
C MET A 1 -2.47 -10.97 -21.95
N GLY A 2 -3.47 -10.10 -22.13
CA GLY A 2 -3.38 -8.85 -22.90
C GLY A 2 -3.68 -7.59 -22.08
N ALA A 3 -3.28 -7.57 -20.80
CA ALA A 3 -3.36 -6.35 -20.00
C ALA A 3 -2.23 -5.38 -20.38
N GLU A 4 -2.51 -4.10 -20.33
CA GLU A 4 -1.54 -3.03 -20.55
C GLU A 4 -1.18 -2.39 -19.21
N ILE A 5 0.11 -2.10 -19.02
CA ILE A 5 0.62 -1.49 -17.78
C ILE A 5 1.23 -0.14 -18.12
N TYR A 6 0.69 0.89 -17.48
CA TYR A 6 1.13 2.26 -17.64
C TYR A 6 1.75 2.75 -16.32
N THR A 7 3.09 2.75 -16.24
CA THR A 7 3.84 3.33 -15.11
C THR A 7 4.21 4.78 -15.37
N ASN A 8 4.47 5.56 -14.32
CA ASN A 8 4.73 7.01 -14.44
C ASN A 8 3.56 7.78 -15.10
N VAL A 9 2.35 7.26 -14.91
CA VAL A 9 1.09 7.88 -15.34
C VAL A 9 0.27 8.14 -14.09
N ARG A 10 0.20 9.41 -13.67
CA ARG A 10 -0.50 9.80 -12.46
C ARG A 10 -1.96 10.06 -12.78
N VAL A 11 -2.85 9.39 -12.04
CA VAL A 11 -4.29 9.73 -12.04
C VAL A 11 -4.49 11.10 -11.40
N THR A 12 -5.19 11.98 -12.09
CA THR A 12 -5.48 13.35 -11.66
C THR A 12 -6.98 13.63 -11.48
N GLY A 13 -7.85 12.74 -11.97
CA GLY A 13 -9.29 12.85 -11.82
C GLY A 13 -10.04 11.64 -12.40
N ILE A 14 -11.32 11.54 -12.09
CA ILE A 14 -12.23 10.53 -12.65
C ILE A 14 -13.49 11.27 -13.11
N GLU A 15 -13.85 11.10 -14.38
CA GLU A 15 -15.02 11.75 -14.98
C GLU A 15 -16.25 10.86 -14.84
N LEU A 16 -17.34 11.44 -14.36
CA LEU A 16 -18.64 10.79 -14.22
C LEU A 16 -19.64 11.32 -15.24
N SER A 17 -20.49 10.44 -15.76
CA SER A 17 -21.66 10.84 -16.53
C SER A 17 -22.66 11.60 -15.65
N PRO A 18 -23.64 12.33 -16.22
CA PRO A 18 -24.73 12.92 -15.43
C PRO A 18 -25.54 11.91 -14.61
N ALA A 19 -25.48 10.62 -14.96
CA ALA A 19 -26.09 9.52 -14.22
C ALA A 19 -25.18 8.95 -13.10
N GLY A 20 -23.94 9.42 -12.98
CA GLY A 20 -22.97 8.99 -11.97
C GLY A 20 -22.08 7.81 -12.37
N GLU A 21 -22.07 7.42 -13.64
CA GLU A 21 -21.26 6.30 -14.15
C GLU A 21 -19.86 6.76 -14.52
N VAL A 22 -18.83 5.93 -14.31
CA VAL A 22 -17.47 6.25 -14.77
C VAL A 22 -17.43 6.28 -16.29
N THR A 23 -16.78 7.29 -16.84
CA THR A 23 -16.58 7.43 -18.29
C THR A 23 -15.11 7.49 -18.69
N GLN A 24 -14.26 7.99 -17.81
CA GLN A 24 -12.85 8.24 -18.10
C GLN A 24 -12.04 8.43 -16.81
N VAL A 25 -10.77 8.04 -16.87
CA VAL A 25 -9.74 8.42 -15.91
C VAL A 25 -8.87 9.50 -16.54
N ASN A 26 -8.75 10.65 -15.88
CA ASN A 26 -7.84 11.71 -16.29
C ASN A 26 -6.45 11.42 -15.74
N THR A 27 -5.43 11.56 -16.58
CA THR A 27 -4.03 11.39 -16.18
C THR A 27 -3.16 12.54 -16.68
N ASP A 28 -1.95 12.65 -16.16
CA ASP A 28 -0.93 13.59 -16.64
C ASP A 28 -0.37 13.25 -18.03
N GLN A 29 -0.64 12.05 -18.56
CA GLN A 29 -0.26 11.61 -19.92
C GLN A 29 -1.46 11.54 -20.87
N GLY A 30 -2.61 12.10 -20.46
CA GLY A 30 -3.84 12.11 -21.24
C GLY A 30 -4.91 11.16 -20.70
N PRO A 31 -6.13 11.28 -21.23
CA PRO A 31 -7.27 10.54 -20.71
C PRO A 31 -7.30 9.07 -21.13
N ILE A 32 -7.80 8.22 -20.25
CA ILE A 32 -8.06 6.79 -20.51
C ILE A 32 -9.58 6.55 -20.38
N LYS A 33 -10.25 6.21 -21.49
CA LYS A 33 -11.67 5.88 -21.48
C LYS A 33 -11.92 4.52 -20.84
N THR A 34 -12.84 4.46 -19.90
CA THR A 34 -13.24 3.22 -19.22
C THR A 34 -14.61 3.38 -18.58
N GLU A 35 -15.34 2.29 -18.47
CA GLU A 35 -16.64 2.22 -17.79
C GLU A 35 -16.50 1.77 -16.33
N CYS A 36 -15.32 1.27 -15.95
CA CYS A 36 -15.06 0.73 -14.61
C CYS A 36 -13.67 1.14 -14.12
N VAL A 37 -13.59 1.49 -12.84
CA VAL A 37 -12.34 1.79 -12.13
C VAL A 37 -12.33 1.01 -10.82
N VAL A 38 -11.22 0.34 -10.55
CA VAL A 38 -10.94 -0.28 -9.26
C VAL A 38 -9.89 0.56 -8.55
N ASN A 39 -10.25 1.15 -7.41
CA ASN A 39 -9.30 1.89 -6.59
C ASN A 39 -8.42 0.91 -5.79
N ALA A 40 -7.21 0.68 -6.28
CA ALA A 40 -6.17 -0.12 -5.63
C ALA A 40 -4.95 0.74 -5.24
N ALA A 41 -5.16 2.03 -4.93
CA ALA A 41 -4.10 3.02 -4.75
C ALA A 41 -3.42 3.01 -3.36
N GLY A 42 -3.53 1.92 -2.60
CA GLY A 42 -2.89 1.80 -1.27
C GLY A 42 -3.22 2.98 -0.37
N GLU A 43 -2.20 3.58 0.25
CA GLU A 43 -2.35 4.75 1.13
C GLU A 43 -3.01 5.98 0.46
N TRP A 44 -2.94 6.10 -0.87
CA TRP A 44 -3.56 7.20 -1.61
C TRP A 44 -5.03 6.96 -1.97
N ALA A 45 -5.62 5.81 -1.59
CA ALA A 45 -7.01 5.50 -1.90
C ALA A 45 -8.01 6.60 -1.50
N PRO A 46 -7.90 7.28 -0.33
CA PRO A 46 -8.82 8.36 0.04
C PRO A 46 -8.81 9.52 -0.96
N ARG A 47 -7.63 9.91 -1.46
CA ARG A 47 -7.49 10.97 -2.47
C ARG A 47 -8.16 10.61 -3.80
N ILE A 48 -8.13 9.33 -4.17
CA ILE A 48 -8.86 8.85 -5.35
C ILE A 48 -10.37 8.85 -5.11
N GLY A 49 -10.82 8.51 -3.90
CA GLY A 49 -12.24 8.59 -3.51
C GLY A 49 -12.79 10.02 -3.58
N GLU A 50 -12.01 11.00 -3.10
CA GLU A 50 -12.35 12.43 -3.14
C GLU A 50 -12.62 12.93 -4.57
N MET A 51 -11.94 12.39 -5.59
CA MET A 51 -12.15 12.76 -7.00
C MET A 51 -13.60 12.51 -7.47
N VAL A 52 -14.32 11.60 -6.80
CA VAL A 52 -15.72 11.26 -7.10
C VAL A 52 -16.65 11.52 -5.90
N GLY A 53 -16.20 12.29 -4.91
CA GLY A 53 -16.99 12.65 -3.74
C GLY A 53 -17.23 11.51 -2.75
N VAL A 54 -16.41 10.45 -2.77
CA VAL A 54 -16.51 9.31 -1.85
C VAL A 54 -15.47 9.42 -0.75
N THR A 55 -15.93 9.40 0.51
CA THR A 55 -15.04 9.31 1.67
C THR A 55 -14.61 7.86 1.90
N ILE A 56 -13.30 7.60 1.86
CA ILE A 56 -12.71 6.32 2.28
C ILE A 56 -12.11 6.49 3.68
N PRO A 57 -12.66 5.83 4.73
CA PRO A 57 -12.26 6.06 6.12
C PRO A 57 -10.97 5.33 6.47
N MET A 58 -9.84 5.81 5.98
CA MET A 58 -8.51 5.23 6.20
C MET A 58 -7.48 6.34 6.42
N VAL A 59 -6.55 6.10 7.34
CA VAL A 59 -5.36 6.94 7.58
C VAL A 59 -4.09 6.10 7.46
N PRO A 60 -3.09 6.53 6.68
CA PRO A 60 -1.79 5.87 6.64
C PRO A 60 -0.99 6.10 7.92
N LEU A 61 -0.33 5.04 8.38
CA LEU A 61 0.50 5.05 9.59
C LEU A 61 1.93 4.65 9.24
N MET A 62 2.89 5.27 9.92
CA MET A 62 4.28 4.80 9.89
C MET A 62 4.38 3.48 10.65
N HIS A 63 5.04 2.50 10.04
CA HIS A 63 5.35 1.20 10.62
C HIS A 63 6.84 0.92 10.54
N GLN A 64 7.47 0.54 11.64
CA GLN A 64 8.91 0.30 11.70
C GLN A 64 9.24 -1.19 11.59
N TYR A 65 10.33 -1.48 10.86
CA TYR A 65 10.99 -2.77 10.94
C TYR A 65 12.51 -2.56 11.00
N LEU A 66 13.19 -3.54 11.58
CA LEU A 66 14.64 -3.64 11.59
C LEU A 66 15.06 -4.99 11.02
N THR A 67 16.29 -5.04 10.53
CA THR A 67 16.91 -6.29 10.09
C THR A 67 18.18 -6.54 10.89
N THR A 68 18.47 -7.80 11.16
CA THR A 68 19.73 -8.22 11.78
C THR A 68 20.72 -8.64 10.69
N LYS A 69 22.00 -8.75 11.06
CA LYS A 69 22.97 -9.46 10.22
C LYS A 69 22.79 -10.97 10.41
N PRO A 70 23.07 -11.79 9.38
CA PRO A 70 23.18 -13.23 9.56
C PRO A 70 24.29 -13.57 10.55
N ILE A 71 24.12 -14.64 11.31
CA ILE A 71 25.15 -15.19 12.17
C ILE A 71 25.83 -16.33 11.39
N PRO A 72 27.14 -16.25 11.09
CA PRO A 72 27.83 -17.26 10.30
C PRO A 72 27.67 -18.68 10.88
N GLY A 73 27.19 -19.61 10.06
CA GLY A 73 26.93 -21.00 10.45
C GLY A 73 25.63 -21.22 11.23
N HIS A 74 24.86 -20.15 11.45
CA HIS A 74 23.56 -20.14 12.11
C HIS A 74 22.54 -19.29 11.34
N GLU A 75 22.71 -19.22 10.02
CA GLU A 75 21.76 -18.54 9.14
C GLU A 75 20.38 -19.20 9.25
N LEU A 76 19.33 -18.38 9.23
CA LEU A 76 17.97 -18.89 9.22
C LEU A 76 17.66 -19.57 7.89
N PRO A 77 16.97 -20.72 7.91
CA PRO A 77 16.54 -21.37 6.68
C PRO A 77 15.40 -20.56 6.03
N ARG A 78 15.32 -20.59 4.70
CA ARG A 78 14.33 -19.79 3.94
C ARG A 78 12.87 -20.16 4.23
N ASP A 79 12.64 -21.36 4.73
CA ASP A 79 11.33 -21.86 5.16
C ASP A 79 11.14 -21.75 6.67
N ALA A 80 11.97 -20.96 7.36
CA ALA A 80 11.76 -20.64 8.77
C ALA A 80 10.36 -20.04 8.99
N LEU A 81 9.76 -20.44 10.10
CA LEU A 81 8.42 -19.99 10.46
C LEU A 81 8.39 -18.49 10.73
N VAL A 82 7.32 -17.84 10.30
CA VAL A 82 6.98 -16.49 10.75
C VAL A 82 6.46 -16.61 12.18
N VAL A 83 7.05 -15.84 13.10
CA VAL A 83 6.62 -15.78 14.50
C VAL A 83 5.91 -14.46 14.74
N ARG A 84 4.86 -14.51 15.56
CA ARG A 84 4.13 -13.34 16.03
C ARG A 84 3.93 -13.46 17.53
N ASP A 85 4.27 -12.39 18.25
CA ASP A 85 3.99 -12.24 19.66
C ASP A 85 3.01 -11.06 19.81
N PRO A 86 1.70 -11.34 19.95
CA PRO A 86 0.69 -10.30 20.11
C PRO A 86 0.73 -9.63 21.49
N ASP A 87 1.31 -10.27 22.50
CA ASP A 87 1.39 -9.72 23.87
C ASP A 87 2.46 -8.62 23.93
N ASN A 88 3.56 -8.80 23.20
CA ASN A 88 4.63 -7.82 23.04
C ASN A 88 4.55 -7.03 21.72
N LEU A 89 3.45 -7.18 20.97
CA LEU A 89 3.14 -6.41 19.75
C LEU A 89 4.23 -6.47 18.66
N PHE A 90 4.85 -7.62 18.42
CA PHE A 90 5.85 -7.75 17.35
C PHE A 90 5.70 -9.03 16.52
N TYR A 91 6.34 -9.02 15.36
CA TYR A 91 6.49 -10.19 14.50
C TYR A 91 7.93 -10.27 14.01
N MET A 92 8.33 -11.47 13.60
CA MET A 92 9.63 -11.75 13.05
C MET A 92 9.55 -12.82 11.96
N ARG A 93 10.38 -12.68 10.94
CA ARG A 93 10.51 -13.64 9.84
C ARG A 93 11.95 -13.72 9.37
N GLU A 94 12.27 -14.77 8.63
CA GLU A 94 13.53 -14.83 7.89
C GLU A 94 13.54 -13.78 6.77
N ASP A 95 14.69 -13.11 6.64
CA ASP A 95 15.07 -12.24 5.54
C ASP A 95 16.59 -12.37 5.36
N VAL A 96 17.04 -12.79 4.17
CA VAL A 96 18.46 -12.94 3.80
C VAL A 96 19.33 -13.74 4.78
N GLY A 97 18.79 -14.81 5.37
CA GLY A 97 19.46 -15.66 6.36
C GLY A 97 19.50 -15.08 7.77
N ALA A 98 18.76 -13.98 8.01
CA ALA A 98 18.71 -13.24 9.26
C ALA A 98 17.27 -12.89 9.64
N PHE A 99 17.08 -12.20 10.77
CA PHE A 99 15.76 -11.77 11.19
C PHE A 99 15.40 -10.42 10.58
N LEU A 100 14.20 -10.33 10.02
CA LEU A 100 13.44 -9.08 9.95
C LEU A 100 12.47 -9.07 11.12
N VAL A 101 12.48 -7.98 11.90
CA VAL A 101 11.59 -7.78 13.05
C VAL A 101 10.79 -6.51 12.83
N GLY A 102 9.46 -6.61 12.87
CA GLY A 102 8.56 -5.45 12.89
C GLY A 102 7.77 -5.41 14.18
N ALA A 103 7.57 -4.23 14.74
CA ALA A 103 6.83 -4.02 15.98
C ALA A 103 5.69 -3.02 15.73
N PHE A 104 4.64 -3.10 16.53
CA PHE A 104 3.53 -2.17 16.52
C PHE A 104 3.60 -1.28 17.76
N GLU A 105 3.82 0.01 17.56
CA GLU A 105 3.92 0.97 18.65
C GLU A 105 2.55 1.25 19.27
N THR A 106 2.51 1.40 20.59
CA THR A 106 1.28 1.79 21.31
C THR A 106 0.84 3.23 21.04
N ASN A 107 1.74 4.05 20.47
CA ASN A 107 1.48 5.42 20.05
C ASN A 107 1.91 5.57 18.58
N PRO A 108 1.10 5.08 17.62
CA PRO A 108 1.44 5.13 16.21
C PRO A 108 1.48 6.58 15.73
N LYS A 109 2.27 6.82 14.68
CA LYS A 109 2.36 8.13 14.04
C LYS A 109 1.74 8.05 12.66
N GLU A 110 0.85 9.00 12.39
CA GLU A 110 0.29 9.20 11.07
C GLU A 110 1.40 9.58 10.08
N TRP A 111 1.24 9.14 8.84
CA TRP A 111 2.15 9.41 7.73
C TRP A 111 1.45 10.28 6.70
N SER A 112 2.10 11.29 6.12
CA SER A 112 1.63 11.96 4.88
C SER A 112 0.13 12.30 4.88
N VAL A 113 -0.41 12.86 5.97
CA VAL A 113 -1.86 13.11 6.15
C VAL A 113 -2.38 14.16 5.17
N GLU A 114 -1.56 15.18 4.91
CA GLU A 114 -1.82 16.20 3.89
C GLU A 114 -1.37 15.75 2.49
N GLY A 115 -0.73 14.57 2.44
CA GLY A 115 -0.12 13.86 1.32
C GLY A 115 1.00 14.55 0.57
#